data_AF-A0A960E393-F1
#
_entry.id   AF-A0A960E393-F1
#
_cell.length_a   1.000
_cell.length_b   1.000
_cell.length_c   1.000
_cell.angle_alpha   90.00
_cell.angle_beta   90.00
_cell.angle_gamma   90.00
#
_symmetry.space_group_name_H-M   'P 1'
#
loop_
_entity.id
_entity.type
_entity.pdbx_description
1 polymer ?
#
loop_
_entity_poly.entity_id
_entity_poly.type
_entity_poly.pdbx_seq_one_letter_code
_entity_poly.pdbx_strand_id
1 'polypeptide(L)'
;IEADGWPRLGDTRGKVMFAMINGAPYRDRYLELHPNLAEGILFTTGDPGADGADDVVVASIDDPVAEGDRIAQLVRDGYLVRTRSDTPGVEAPAGDTARLEAALASGAHWVSTDHPGPEGAAGQYDSDYVAELPGFLAARCNPIVAVGCEDSGVEPTVR
;
A
#
# COMPACT_ATOMS: atom_id res chain seq x y z
N ILE A 1 -15.77 -5.03 7.58
CA ILE A 1 -14.38 -4.75 8.02
C ILE A 1 -14.39 -4.24 9.46
N GLU A 2 -15.22 -3.26 9.79
CA GLU A 2 -15.28 -2.70 11.16
C GLU A 2 -15.60 -3.73 12.27
N ALA A 3 -16.44 -4.73 12.00
CA ALA A 3 -16.80 -5.75 13.00
C ALA A 3 -15.82 -6.94 13.05
N ASP A 4 -15.47 -7.51 11.89
CA ASP A 4 -14.76 -8.79 11.79
C ASP A 4 -13.33 -8.68 11.22
N GLY A 5 -12.91 -7.48 10.84
CA GLY A 5 -11.63 -7.23 10.17
C GLY A 5 -11.54 -7.78 8.74
N TRP A 6 -10.31 -7.90 8.26
CA TRP A 6 -9.98 -8.63 7.03
C TRP A 6 -9.74 -10.12 7.35
N PRO A 7 -9.97 -11.03 6.38
CA PRO A 7 -9.54 -12.42 6.52
C PRO A 7 -8.04 -12.52 6.84
N ARG A 8 -7.62 -13.55 7.58
CA ARG A 8 -6.21 -13.75 7.93
C ARG A 8 -5.38 -14.02 6.67
N LEU A 9 -4.12 -13.59 6.69
CA LEU A 9 -3.19 -13.84 5.58
C LEU A 9 -3.05 -15.33 5.21
N GLY A 10 -3.09 -16.22 6.21
CA GLY A 10 -3.09 -17.66 5.99
C GLY A 10 -4.31 -18.17 5.21
N ASP A 11 -5.49 -17.59 5.46
CA ASP A 11 -6.75 -17.96 4.82
C ASP A 11 -6.88 -17.40 3.39
N THR A 12 -6.08 -16.38 3.07
CA THR A 12 -6.08 -15.71 1.75
C THR A 12 -4.93 -16.13 0.84
N ARG A 13 -4.02 -17.00 1.31
CA ARG A 13 -2.90 -17.49 0.49
C ARG A 13 -3.39 -18.12 -0.81
N GLY A 14 -2.76 -17.75 -1.93
CA GLY A 14 -3.11 -18.23 -3.27
C GLY A 14 -4.32 -17.52 -3.89
N LYS A 15 -4.89 -16.50 -3.24
CA LYS A 15 -5.92 -15.63 -3.82
C LYS A 15 -5.28 -14.38 -4.43
N VAL A 16 -6.02 -13.73 -5.32
CA VAL A 16 -5.62 -12.46 -5.96
C VAL A 16 -6.68 -11.41 -5.65
N MET A 17 -6.22 -10.19 -5.36
CA MET A 17 -7.07 -9.02 -5.19
C MET A 17 -6.90 -8.10 -6.40
N PHE A 18 -8.00 -7.59 -6.93
CA PHE A 18 -7.99 -6.56 -7.97
C PHE A 18 -8.51 -5.25 -7.39
N ALA A 19 -7.82 -4.15 -7.67
CA ALA A 19 -8.16 -2.83 -7.18
C ALA A 19 -8.28 -1.84 -8.35
N MET A 20 -9.36 -1.07 -8.39
CA MET A 20 -9.55 0.01 -9.35
C MET A 20 -8.88 1.28 -8.86
N ILE A 21 -7.82 1.69 -9.57
CA ILE A 21 -7.09 2.92 -9.27
C ILE A 21 -7.68 4.17 -9.94
N ASN A 22 -8.67 3.99 -10.82
CA ASN A 22 -9.34 5.09 -11.48
C ASN A 22 -10.44 5.68 -10.59
N GLY A 23 -10.50 7.01 -10.49
CA GLY A 23 -11.65 7.72 -9.93
C GLY A 23 -12.80 7.85 -10.93
N ALA A 24 -13.63 8.87 -10.73
CA ALA A 24 -14.67 9.27 -11.67
C ALA A 24 -14.07 9.57 -13.07
N PRO A 25 -14.75 9.22 -14.18
CA PRO A 25 -16.10 8.64 -14.24
C PRO A 25 -16.12 7.10 -14.21
N TYR A 26 -14.95 6.44 -14.09
CA TYR A 26 -14.86 4.99 -14.24
C TYR A 26 -15.35 4.25 -12.99
N ARG A 27 -14.95 4.74 -11.81
CA ARG A 27 -15.45 4.24 -10.53
C ARG A 27 -16.97 4.36 -10.43
N ASP A 28 -17.51 5.52 -10.79
CA ASP A 28 -18.95 5.78 -10.68
C ASP A 28 -19.76 4.79 -11.54
N ARG A 29 -19.34 4.60 -12.80
CA ARG A 29 -19.95 3.59 -13.69
C ARG A 29 -19.82 2.17 -13.15
N TYR A 30 -18.71 1.86 -12.49
CA TYR A 30 -18.51 0.55 -11.88
C TYR A 30 -19.50 0.33 -10.73
N LEU A 31 -19.70 1.34 -9.88
CA LEU A 31 -20.63 1.30 -8.75
C LEU A 31 -22.10 1.32 -9.20
N GLU A 32 -22.42 1.95 -10.33
CA GLU A 32 -23.76 1.85 -10.95
C GLU A 32 -24.10 0.39 -11.33
N LEU A 33 -23.12 -0.38 -11.81
CA LEU A 33 -23.28 -1.79 -12.17
C LEU A 33 -23.19 -2.72 -10.96
N HIS A 34 -22.38 -2.36 -9.96
CA HIS A 34 -22.13 -3.14 -8.75
C HIS A 34 -22.36 -2.29 -7.48
N PRO A 35 -23.62 -1.97 -7.12
CA PRO A 35 -23.92 -1.20 -5.92
C PRO A 35 -23.33 -1.88 -4.68
N ASN A 36 -22.67 -1.09 -3.82
CA ASN A 36 -21.96 -1.59 -2.63
C ASN A 36 -20.90 -2.67 -2.93
N LEU A 37 -20.37 -2.70 -4.17
CA LEU A 37 -19.44 -3.72 -4.67
C LEU A 37 -20.00 -5.15 -4.66
N ALA A 38 -21.31 -5.32 -4.48
CA ALA A 38 -21.94 -6.64 -4.50
C ALA A 38 -21.73 -7.32 -5.87
N GLU A 39 -21.24 -8.55 -5.85
CA GLU A 39 -20.85 -9.33 -7.04
C GLU A 39 -19.77 -8.66 -7.91
N GLY A 40 -19.18 -7.57 -7.43
CA GLY A 40 -18.04 -6.90 -8.04
C GLY A 40 -16.75 -7.70 -7.87
N ILE A 41 -15.89 -7.66 -8.88
CA ILE A 41 -14.56 -8.28 -8.87
C ILE A 41 -13.44 -7.29 -8.49
N LEU A 42 -13.72 -5.98 -8.46
CA LEU A 42 -12.75 -4.93 -8.14
C LEU A 42 -13.11 -4.27 -6.82
N PHE A 43 -12.13 -4.11 -5.94
CA PHE A 43 -12.22 -3.14 -4.85
C PHE A 43 -11.93 -1.74 -5.38
N THR A 44 -12.64 -0.73 -4.90
CA THR A 44 -12.35 0.65 -5.24
C THR A 44 -11.26 1.20 -4.33
N THR A 45 -10.42 2.06 -4.90
CA THR A 45 -9.40 2.80 -4.16
C THR A 45 -9.75 4.28 -4.12
N GLY A 46 -9.26 4.99 -3.11
CA GLY A 46 -9.51 6.43 -2.98
C GLY A 46 -9.00 7.00 -1.67
N ASP A 47 -9.41 8.23 -1.37
CA ASP A 47 -9.19 8.88 -0.08
C ASP A 47 -10.40 8.59 0.83
N PRO A 48 -10.23 7.84 1.94
CA PRO A 48 -11.29 7.64 2.92
C PRO A 48 -11.58 8.96 3.63
N GLY A 49 -12.76 9.54 3.33
CA GLY A 49 -13.19 10.85 3.83
C GLY A 49 -13.62 11.81 2.73
N ALA A 50 -13.33 11.52 1.45
CA ALA A 50 -13.90 12.27 0.34
C ALA A 50 -15.40 12.00 0.18
N ASP A 51 -16.14 13.00 -0.34
CA ASP A 51 -17.58 12.86 -0.61
C ASP A 51 -17.85 11.68 -1.56
N GLY A 52 -18.71 10.75 -1.14
CA GLY A 52 -19.04 9.55 -1.92
C GLY A 52 -17.96 8.47 -1.91
N ALA A 53 -17.11 8.42 -0.88
CA ALA A 53 -16.05 7.41 -0.70
C ALA A 53 -16.49 6.18 0.13
N ASP A 54 -17.79 5.95 0.33
CA ASP A 54 -18.31 4.90 1.22
C ASP A 54 -17.92 3.46 0.80
N ASP A 55 -17.65 3.23 -0.48
CA ASP A 55 -17.17 1.94 -1.02
C ASP A 55 -15.65 1.77 -0.97
N VAL A 56 -14.88 2.83 -0.64
CA VAL A 56 -13.41 2.77 -0.63
C VAL A 56 -12.96 1.90 0.55
N VAL A 57 -12.34 0.77 0.24
CA VAL A 57 -11.71 -0.11 1.26
C VAL A 57 -10.18 -0.14 1.17
N VAL A 58 -9.65 0.46 0.09
CA VAL A 58 -8.23 0.63 -0.16
C VAL A 58 -7.92 2.13 -0.21
N ALA A 59 -7.26 2.64 0.82
CA ALA A 59 -6.83 4.02 0.88
C ALA A 59 -5.55 4.25 0.06
N SER A 60 -5.54 5.29 -0.76
CA SER A 60 -4.35 5.73 -1.51
C SER A 60 -3.87 7.07 -0.97
N ILE A 61 -2.85 7.04 -0.10
CA ILE A 61 -2.27 8.24 0.52
C ILE A 61 -0.83 8.40 0.04
N ASP A 62 -0.58 9.38 -0.82
CA ASP A 62 0.66 9.46 -1.59
C ASP A 62 1.85 10.09 -0.84
N ASP A 63 1.59 10.89 0.20
CA ASP A 63 2.64 11.57 0.97
C ASP A 63 2.76 11.01 2.39
N PRO A 64 3.61 10.00 2.62
CA PRO A 64 3.80 9.44 3.96
C PRO A 64 4.61 10.36 4.88
N VAL A 65 5.30 11.38 4.34
CA VAL A 65 6.06 12.34 5.14
C VAL A 65 5.09 13.33 5.79
N ALA A 66 4.13 13.84 5.02
CA ALA A 66 3.10 14.75 5.53
C ALA A 66 1.96 14.02 6.27
N GLU A 67 1.59 12.82 5.83
CA GLU A 67 0.38 12.12 6.27
C GLU A 67 0.65 10.80 7.00
N GLY A 68 1.87 10.57 7.50
CA GLY A 68 2.25 9.33 8.20
C GLY A 68 1.31 8.95 9.35
N ASP A 69 0.91 9.92 10.17
CA ASP A 69 -0.05 9.69 11.28
C ASP A 69 -1.43 9.29 10.76
N ARG A 70 -1.87 9.91 9.66
CA ARG A 70 -3.14 9.59 9.01
C ARG A 70 -3.13 8.18 8.43
N ILE A 71 -2.03 7.79 7.78
CA ILE A 71 -1.83 6.43 7.28
C ILE A 71 -1.92 5.43 8.43
N ALA A 72 -1.18 5.67 9.53
CA ALA A 72 -1.21 4.79 10.68
C ALA A 72 -2.62 4.69 11.31
N GLN A 73 -3.39 5.78 11.31
CA GLN A 73 -4.77 5.77 11.78
C GLN A 73 -5.68 4.94 10.87
N LEU A 74 -5.63 5.15 9.55
CA LEU A 74 -6.42 4.37 8.59
C LEU A 74 -6.14 2.86 8.68
N VAL A 75 -4.88 2.48 8.90
CA VAL A 75 -4.49 1.09 9.14
C VAL A 75 -5.15 0.53 10.40
N ARG A 76 -5.21 1.30 11.50
CA ARG A 76 -5.91 0.90 12.74
C ARG A 76 -7.42 0.79 12.54
N ASP A 77 -7.99 1.64 11.70
CA ASP A 77 -9.41 1.64 11.37
C ASP A 77 -9.80 0.50 10.40
N GLY A 78 -8.82 -0.29 9.95
CA GLY A 78 -9.03 -1.50 9.15
C GLY A 78 -8.99 -1.27 7.64
N TYR A 79 -8.61 -0.08 7.17
CA TYR A 79 -8.35 0.14 5.75
C TYR A 79 -7.05 -0.56 5.32
N LEU A 80 -7.06 -1.11 4.11
CA LEU A 80 -5.81 -1.41 3.42
C LEU A 80 -5.27 -0.10 2.86
N VAL A 81 -3.98 0.17 3.05
CA VAL A 81 -3.40 1.48 2.68
C VAL A 81 -2.23 1.29 1.74
N ARG A 82 -2.26 2.01 0.64
CA ARG A 82 -1.16 2.20 -0.30
C ARG A 82 -0.51 3.55 -0.06
N THR A 83 0.81 3.59 -0.05
CA THR A 83 1.57 4.85 -0.11
C THR A 83 2.73 4.76 -1.11
N ARG A 84 3.57 5.79 -1.18
CA ARG A 84 4.69 5.90 -2.12
C ARG A 84 6.01 6.07 -1.39
N SER A 85 7.07 5.48 -1.92
CA SER A 85 8.44 5.75 -1.47
C SER A 85 9.06 6.98 -2.13
N ASP A 86 8.57 7.35 -3.31
CA ASP A 86 9.15 8.40 -4.15
C ASP A 86 8.11 9.10 -5.02
N THR A 87 8.46 10.33 -5.40
CA THR A 87 7.82 11.14 -6.44
C THR A 87 8.71 11.14 -7.68
N PRO A 88 8.15 11.10 -8.90
CA PRO A 88 8.95 10.97 -10.11
C PRO A 88 9.95 12.12 -10.25
N GLY A 89 11.24 11.77 -10.34
CA GLY A 89 12.32 12.72 -10.53
C GLY A 89 12.70 13.56 -9.30
N VAL A 90 12.27 13.20 -8.10
CA VAL A 90 12.61 13.93 -6.87
C VAL A 90 13.61 13.16 -6.00
N GLU A 91 13.17 12.08 -5.35
CA GLU A 91 14.00 11.33 -4.39
C GLU A 91 15.09 10.53 -5.08
N ALA A 92 14.71 9.80 -6.13
CA ALA A 92 15.62 8.89 -6.83
C ALA A 92 16.86 9.59 -7.42
N PRO A 93 16.76 10.72 -8.15
CA PRO A 93 17.95 11.44 -8.61
C PRO A 93 18.80 12.03 -7.48
N ALA A 94 18.21 12.30 -6.32
CA ALA A 94 18.89 12.89 -5.17
C ALA A 94 19.52 11.86 -4.23
N GLY A 95 19.19 10.57 -4.37
CA GLY A 95 19.60 9.54 -3.40
C GLY A 95 18.85 9.66 -2.05
N ASP A 96 17.71 10.35 -2.01
CA ASP A 96 17.02 10.68 -0.75
C ASP A 96 16.03 9.58 -0.34
N THR A 97 16.30 8.89 0.76
CA THR A 97 15.46 7.81 1.29
C THR A 97 14.42 8.27 2.30
N ALA A 98 14.33 9.56 2.65
CA ALA A 98 13.48 10.02 3.74
C ALA A 98 12.00 9.67 3.54
N ARG A 99 11.48 9.78 2.31
CA ARG A 99 10.09 9.37 2.01
C ARG A 99 9.89 7.86 2.06
N LEU A 100 10.85 7.07 1.59
CA LEU A 100 10.83 5.60 1.73
C LEU A 100 10.79 5.21 3.21
N GLU A 101 11.63 5.81 4.05
CA GLU A 101 11.68 5.55 5.49
C GLU A 101 10.34 5.88 6.16
N ALA A 102 9.74 7.03 5.82
CA ALA A 102 8.41 7.42 6.28
C ALA A 102 7.33 6.43 5.81
N ALA A 103 7.35 6.02 4.53
CA ALA A 103 6.43 5.02 3.98
C ALA A 103 6.50 3.71 4.77
N LEU A 104 7.71 3.21 5.01
CA LEU A 104 7.94 1.98 5.74
C LEU A 104 7.50 2.06 7.20
N ALA A 105 7.70 3.20 7.87
CA ALA A 105 7.29 3.42 9.26
C ALA A 105 5.77 3.59 9.43
N SER A 106 5.08 4.10 8.42
CA SER A 106 3.66 4.47 8.48
C SER A 106 2.69 3.30 8.72
N GLY A 107 3.11 2.07 8.42
CA GLY A 107 2.24 0.90 8.45
C GLY A 107 1.39 0.70 7.20
N ALA A 108 1.62 1.47 6.12
CA ALA A 108 1.02 1.17 4.82
C ALA A 108 1.26 -0.28 4.41
N HIS A 109 0.25 -0.90 3.80
CA HIS A 109 0.27 -2.30 3.40
C HIS A 109 1.07 -2.52 2.10
N TRP A 110 1.10 -1.52 1.22
CA TRP A 110 1.92 -1.56 -0.01
C TRP A 110 2.57 -0.20 -0.25
N VAL A 111 3.83 -0.23 -0.65
CA VAL A 111 4.60 0.94 -1.05
C VAL A 111 4.87 0.84 -2.54
N SER A 112 4.42 1.84 -3.30
CA SER A 112 4.71 1.92 -4.73
C SER A 112 5.98 2.71 -4.99
N THR A 113 6.74 2.23 -5.98
CA THR A 113 8.00 2.81 -6.43
C THR A 113 8.21 2.49 -7.91
N ASP A 114 8.93 3.37 -8.60
CA ASP A 114 9.50 3.09 -9.93
C ASP A 114 10.93 2.50 -9.85
N HIS A 115 11.50 2.40 -8.64
CA HIS A 115 12.88 2.00 -8.40
C HIS A 115 13.00 0.79 -7.44
N PRO A 116 12.29 -0.33 -7.68
CA PRO A 116 12.41 -1.52 -6.85
C PRO A 116 13.66 -2.32 -7.20
N GLY A 117 14.10 -3.17 -6.27
CA GLY A 117 15.14 -4.14 -6.54
C GLY A 117 16.56 -3.56 -6.46
N PRO A 118 17.59 -4.43 -6.53
CA PRO A 118 18.97 -4.04 -6.19
C PRO A 118 19.58 -3.02 -7.17
N GLU A 119 19.01 -2.86 -8.37
CA GLU A 119 19.49 -1.88 -9.36
C GLU A 119 18.81 -0.51 -9.20
N GLY A 120 17.68 -0.43 -8.47
CA GLY A 120 16.96 0.80 -8.13
C GLY A 120 16.97 1.88 -9.20
N ALA A 121 17.50 3.04 -8.82
CA ALA A 121 17.62 4.23 -9.67
C ALA A 121 18.91 4.29 -10.49
N ALA A 122 19.84 3.34 -10.34
CA ALA A 122 21.19 3.45 -10.89
C ALA A 122 21.20 3.62 -12.41
N GLY A 123 20.42 2.81 -13.13
CA GLY A 123 20.37 2.85 -14.59
C GLY A 123 19.71 4.11 -15.17
N GLN A 124 18.84 4.78 -14.40
CA GLN A 124 18.11 5.96 -14.86
C GLN A 124 18.75 7.28 -14.42
N TYR A 125 19.36 7.29 -13.24
CA TYR A 125 19.79 8.53 -12.58
C TYR A 125 21.24 8.51 -12.06
N ASP A 126 22.00 7.43 -12.23
CA ASP A 126 23.34 7.26 -11.62
C ASP A 126 23.32 7.49 -10.09
N SER A 127 22.25 7.00 -9.46
CA SER A 127 21.96 7.14 -8.04
C SER A 127 21.89 5.77 -7.37
N ASP A 128 22.27 5.72 -6.09
CA ASP A 128 22.17 4.53 -5.24
C ASP A 128 20.80 4.38 -4.56
N TYR A 129 19.82 5.23 -4.90
CA TYR A 129 18.45 5.10 -4.41
C TYR A 129 17.83 3.76 -4.82
N VAL A 130 17.43 2.98 -3.82
CA VAL A 130 16.71 1.72 -3.97
C VAL A 130 15.52 1.73 -3.01
N ALA A 131 14.32 1.50 -3.54
CA ALA A 131 13.14 1.30 -2.73
C ALA A 131 12.97 -0.19 -2.40
N GLU A 132 13.45 -0.60 -1.23
CA GLU A 132 13.37 -1.98 -0.76
C GLU A 132 13.04 -2.08 0.74
N LEU A 133 12.52 -3.25 1.13
CA LEU A 133 12.47 -3.61 2.54
C LEU A 133 13.87 -4.04 3.01
N PRO A 134 14.26 -3.73 4.27
CA PRO A 134 15.53 -4.17 4.84
C PRO A 134 15.72 -5.68 4.68
N GLY A 135 16.90 -6.10 4.20
CA GLY A 135 17.21 -7.52 3.99
C GLY A 135 16.62 -8.11 2.71
N PHE A 136 16.19 -7.27 1.76
CA PHE A 136 15.60 -7.69 0.48
C PHE A 136 14.35 -8.57 0.65
N LEU A 137 13.55 -8.26 1.68
CA LEU A 137 12.31 -8.97 1.98
C LEU A 137 11.21 -8.56 1.00
N ALA A 138 10.32 -9.50 0.65
CA ALA A 138 9.12 -9.18 -0.15
C ALA A 138 7.99 -8.61 0.71
N ALA A 139 7.92 -9.01 1.98
CA ALA A 139 6.94 -8.56 2.95
C ALA A 139 7.52 -8.64 4.37
N ARG A 140 6.94 -7.88 5.30
CA ARG A 140 7.26 -7.91 6.73
C ARG A 140 6.00 -7.71 7.57
N CYS A 141 6.11 -7.94 8.87
CA CYS A 141 5.08 -7.62 9.82
C CYS A 141 4.76 -6.12 9.82
N ASN A 142 3.47 -5.79 9.91
CA ASN A 142 3.03 -4.40 9.96
C ASN A 142 3.50 -3.75 11.28
N PRO A 143 4.27 -2.63 11.24
CA PRO A 143 4.84 -2.02 12.45
C PRO A 143 3.78 -1.35 13.35
N ILE A 144 2.54 -1.16 12.89
CA ILE A 144 1.48 -0.47 13.61
C ILE A 144 0.51 -1.45 14.28
N VAL A 145 0.07 -2.49 13.56
CA VAL A 145 -1.04 -3.37 14.01
C VAL A 145 -0.66 -4.82 14.23
N ALA A 146 0.54 -5.26 13.85
CA ALA A 146 0.92 -6.66 14.02
C ALA A 146 1.21 -6.99 15.49
N VAL A 147 0.59 -8.06 16.01
CA VAL A 147 0.81 -8.57 17.37
C VAL A 147 1.31 -10.00 17.29
N GLY A 148 2.46 -10.29 17.92
CA GLY A 148 3.05 -11.64 17.90
C GLY A 148 3.45 -12.11 16.50
N CYS A 149 3.87 -11.19 15.65
CA CYS A 149 4.24 -11.47 14.27
C CYS A 149 5.76 -11.57 14.13
N GLU A 150 6.20 -12.57 13.37
CA GLU A 150 7.60 -12.77 12.97
C GLU A 150 7.68 -12.64 11.45
N ASP A 151 8.60 -11.81 10.94
CA ASP A 151 8.72 -11.52 9.50
C ASP A 151 8.88 -12.81 8.67
N SER A 152 9.62 -13.79 9.18
CA SER A 152 9.82 -15.11 8.54
C SER A 152 8.54 -15.92 8.38
N GLY A 153 7.48 -15.60 9.12
CA GLY A 153 6.17 -16.23 9.01
C GLY A 153 5.24 -15.59 7.96
N VAL A 154 5.55 -14.37 7.50
CA VAL A 154 4.77 -13.63 6.50
C VAL A 154 5.08 -14.17 5.11
N GLU A 155 6.37 -14.15 4.75
CA GLU A 155 6.90 -14.67 3.50
C GLU A 155 8.03 -15.66 3.84
N PRO A 156 7.89 -16.97 3.56
CA PRO A 156 8.96 -17.92 3.80
C PRO A 156 10.18 -17.54 2.96
N THR A 157 11.35 -17.39 3.58
CA THR A 157 12.61 -16.99 2.92
C THR A 157 13.22 -18.07 2.02
N VAL A 158 12.41 -19.00 1.49
CA VAL A 158 12.89 -20.13 0.71
C VAL A 158 12.89 -19.77 -0.77
N ARG A 159 14.08 -19.58 -1.32
CA ARG A 159 14.42 -20.10 -2.66
C ARG A 159 15.28 -21.34 -2.50
#